data_AF-A0A2A4HLC9-F1
#
_entry.id   AF-A0A2A4HLC9-F1
#
_cell.length_a   1.000
_cell.length_b   1.000
_cell.length_c   1.000
_cell.angle_alpha   90.00
_cell.angle_beta   90.00
_cell.angle_gamma   90.00
#
_symmetry.space_group_name_H-M   'P 1'
#
loop_
_entity.id
_entity.type
_entity.pdbx_description
1 polymer ?
#
loop_
_entity_poly.entity_id
_entity_poly.type
_entity_poly.pdbx_seq_one_letter_code
_entity_poly.pdbx_strand_id
1 'polypeptide(L)'
;MLNSHPLDEGLMMNTKSKRKLLWAVVLTALSITWLPYFGVFNTASMVMGLPQPLAVIIASNIVLTVCVILIYPLYFKPFIKKLEEKPLHEEAVK
;
A
#
# COMPACT_ATOMS: atom_id res chain seq x y z
N MET A 1 -19.02 14.21 33.22
CA MET A 1 -18.33 13.02 32.67
C MET A 1 -18.74 12.91 31.20
N LEU A 2 -17.97 13.53 30.29
CA LEU A 2 -18.18 13.33 28.85
C LEU A 2 -17.61 11.96 28.50
N ASN A 3 -18.48 11.09 28.00
CA ASN A 3 -18.13 9.77 27.50
C ASN A 3 -17.23 9.96 26.27
N SER A 4 -15.91 9.76 26.45
CA SER A 4 -14.94 9.66 25.37
C SER A 4 -15.24 8.39 24.58
N HIS A 5 -16.02 8.57 23.51
CA HIS A 5 -16.33 7.51 22.56
C HIS A 5 -15.01 6.96 21.97
N PRO A 6 -14.74 5.65 22.03
CA PRO A 6 -13.50 5.04 21.53
C PRO A 6 -13.40 5.03 19.99
N LEU A 7 -14.29 5.75 19.29
CA LEU A 7 -14.33 5.82 17.83
C LEU A 7 -13.62 7.04 17.25
N ASP A 8 -13.18 7.99 18.09
CA ASP A 8 -12.46 9.19 17.64
C ASP A 8 -10.96 8.94 17.41
N GLU A 9 -10.35 7.99 18.14
CA GLU A 9 -8.94 7.59 17.96
C GLU A 9 -8.66 6.98 16.57
N GLY A 10 -9.67 6.41 15.90
CA GLY A 10 -9.52 5.85 14.56
C GLY A 10 -9.42 6.92 13.45
N LEU A 11 -9.91 8.14 13.70
CA LEU A 11 -10.02 9.18 12.67
C LEU A 11 -8.80 10.11 12.60
N MET A 12 -8.04 10.25 13.70
CA MET A 12 -6.83 11.08 13.79
C MET A 12 -5.52 10.34 13.48
N MET A 13 -5.51 9.47 12.47
CA MET A 13 -4.23 8.95 11.99
C MET A 13 -3.47 10.04 11.21
N ASN A 14 -2.39 10.55 11.82
CA ASN A 14 -1.46 11.54 11.23
C ASN A 14 -1.10 11.13 9.78
N THR A 15 -1.06 12.08 8.84
CA THR A 15 -0.76 11.78 7.41
C THR A 15 0.57 11.05 7.22
N LYS A 16 1.52 11.22 8.14
CA LYS A 16 2.77 10.43 8.18
C LYS A 16 2.51 8.97 8.59
N SER A 17 1.65 8.73 9.57
CA SER A 17 1.28 7.38 10.03
C SER A 17 0.46 6.61 8.99
N LYS A 18 -0.45 7.27 8.28
CA LYS A 18 -1.19 6.66 7.14
C LYS A 18 -0.22 6.18 6.04
N ARG A 19 0.80 6.98 5.71
CA ARG A 19 1.83 6.59 4.73
C ARG A 19 2.69 5.43 5.22
N LYS A 20 3.10 5.44 6.50
CA LYS A 20 3.84 4.32 7.10
C LYS A 20 3.03 3.03 7.05
N LEU A 21 1.73 3.10 7.34
CA LEU A 21 0.83 1.94 7.30
C LEU A 21 0.66 1.41 5.88
N LEU A 22 0.47 2.28 4.88
CA LEU A 22 0.43 1.86 3.47
C LEU A 22 1.73 1.20 3.02
N TRP A 23 2.89 1.78 3.36
CA TRP A 23 4.19 1.18 3.04
C TRP A 23 4.42 -0.14 3.76
N ALA A 24 3.97 -0.27 5.02
CA ALA A 24 4.04 -1.52 5.75
C ALA A 24 3.17 -2.61 5.08
N VAL A 25 1.96 -2.26 4.63
CA VAL A 25 1.08 -3.18 3.89
C VAL A 25 1.72 -3.61 2.57
N VAL A 26 2.31 -2.67 1.82
CA VAL A 26 3.03 -2.98 0.56
C VAL A 26 4.22 -3.91 0.82
N LEU A 27 5.06 -3.61 1.80
CA LEU A 27 6.21 -4.45 2.19
C LEU A 27 5.78 -5.84 2.64
N THR A 28 4.69 -5.92 3.39
CA THR A 28 4.14 -7.20 3.86
C THR A 28 3.58 -8.01 2.69
N ALA A 29 2.80 -7.40 1.80
CA ALA A 29 2.29 -8.06 0.60
C ALA A 29 3.41 -8.54 -0.33
N LEU A 30 4.48 -7.73 -0.47
CA LEU A 30 5.68 -8.11 -1.23
C LEU A 30 6.48 -9.24 -0.57
N SER A 31 6.45 -9.33 0.76
CA SER A 31 7.10 -10.43 1.48
C SER A 31 6.28 -11.72 1.35
N ILE A 32 4.94 -11.61 1.33
CA ILE A 32 4.02 -12.73 1.13
C ILE A 32 4.14 -13.32 -0.28
N THR A 33 4.44 -12.52 -1.32
CA THR A 33 4.71 -13.07 -2.67
C THR A 33 5.94 -13.97 -2.71
N TRP A 34 6.87 -13.83 -1.76
CA TRP A 34 8.06 -14.68 -1.66
C TRP A 34 7.83 -15.96 -0.85
N LEU A 35 6.81 -16.02 0.02
CA LEU A 35 6.51 -17.20 0.85
C LEU A 35 6.36 -18.52 0.05
N PRO A 36 5.63 -18.54 -1.09
CA PRO A 36 5.54 -19.72 -1.95
C PRO A 36 6.89 -20.30 -2.38
N TYR A 37 7.89 -19.44 -2.61
CA TYR A 37 9.23 -19.85 -3.04
C TYR A 37 10.05 -20.52 -1.93
N PHE A 38 9.73 -20.23 -0.66
CA PHE A 38 10.34 -20.91 0.49
C PHE A 38 9.66 -22.26 0.83
N GLY A 39 8.73 -22.72 0.00
CA GLY A 39 7.97 -23.96 0.24
C GLY A 39 6.77 -23.76 1.19
N VAL A 40 6.58 -22.56 1.73
CA VAL A 40 5.41 -22.21 2.54
C VAL A 40 4.23 -21.98 1.58
N PHE A 41 3.15 -22.73 1.72
CA PHE A 41 2.04 -22.82 0.74
C PHE A 41 2.35 -23.60 -0.56
N ASN A 42 3.43 -24.37 -0.62
CA ASN A 42 3.73 -25.29 -1.73
C ASN A 42 3.08 -26.67 -1.54
N THR A 43 1.83 -26.70 -1.10
CA THR A 43 1.04 -27.94 -1.06
C THR A 43 0.32 -28.09 -2.39
N ALA A 44 0.16 -29.32 -2.88
CA ALA A 44 -0.65 -29.65 -4.06
C ALA A 44 -2.16 -29.45 -3.84
N SER A 45 -2.54 -28.56 -2.93
CA SER A 45 -3.91 -28.17 -2.70
C SER A 45 -4.33 -27.26 -3.85
N MET A 46 -5.46 -27.60 -4.47
CA MET A 46 -6.06 -26.74 -5.48
C MET A 46 -7.01 -25.78 -4.78
N VAL A 47 -6.68 -24.50 -4.82
CA VAL A 47 -7.58 -23.43 -4.39
C VAL A 47 -8.29 -22.94 -5.65
N MET A 48 -9.60 -23.18 -5.75
CA MET A 48 -10.45 -22.74 -6.87
C MET A 48 -9.96 -23.27 -8.25
N GLY A 49 -9.37 -24.47 -8.28
CA GLY A 49 -8.83 -25.09 -9.51
C GLY A 49 -7.45 -24.57 -9.93
N LEU A 50 -6.84 -23.66 -9.17
CA LEU A 50 -5.45 -23.23 -9.36
C LEU A 50 -4.54 -23.84 -8.27
N PRO A 51 -3.25 -24.07 -8.57
CA PRO A 51 -2.26 -24.38 -7.56
C PRO A 51 -2.27 -23.33 -6.45
N GLN A 52 -2.30 -23.77 -5.19
CA GLN A 52 -2.21 -22.90 -4.02
C GLN A 52 -1.15 -21.78 -4.10
N PRO A 53 0.10 -22.04 -4.56
CA PRO A 53 1.09 -20.96 -4.70
C PRO A 53 0.67 -19.89 -5.71
N LEU A 54 0.02 -20.28 -6.81
CA LEU A 54 -0.52 -19.34 -7.80
C LEU A 54 -1.66 -18.50 -7.22
N ALA A 55 -2.57 -19.11 -6.45
CA ALA A 55 -3.66 -18.39 -5.82
C ALA A 55 -3.16 -17.32 -4.82
N VAL A 56 -2.12 -17.63 -4.03
CA VAL A 56 -1.48 -16.68 -3.11
C VAL A 56 -0.80 -15.53 -3.86
N ILE A 57 -0.12 -15.82 -4.96
CA ILE A 57 0.50 -14.79 -5.80
C ILE A 57 -0.56 -13.86 -6.39
N ILE A 58 -1.67 -14.41 -6.92
CA ILE A 58 -2.76 -13.60 -7.50
C ILE A 58 -3.40 -12.72 -6.43
N ALA A 59 -3.75 -13.28 -5.27
CA ALA A 59 -4.32 -12.52 -4.16
C ALA A 59 -3.40 -11.38 -3.72
N SER A 60 -2.10 -11.66 -3.60
CA SER A 60 -1.09 -10.64 -3.22
C SER A 60 -0.97 -9.53 -4.27
N ASN A 61 -1.00 -9.88 -5.56
CA ASN A 61 -0.97 -8.89 -6.64
C ASN A 61 -2.22 -7.98 -6.65
N ILE A 62 -3.40 -8.53 -6.36
CA ILE A 62 -4.63 -7.74 -6.22
C ILE A 62 -4.49 -6.74 -5.07
N VAL A 63 -3.99 -7.19 -3.91
CA VAL A 63 -3.75 -6.32 -2.75
C VAL A 63 -2.74 -5.22 -3.07
N LEU A 64 -1.62 -5.56 -3.74
CA LEU A 64 -0.63 -4.60 -4.21
C LEU A 64 -1.23 -3.55 -5.16
N THR A 65 -2.06 -3.99 -6.12
CA THR A 65 -2.74 -3.10 -7.08
C THR A 65 -3.65 -2.11 -6.36
N VAL A 66 -4.46 -2.59 -5.41
CA VAL A 66 -5.31 -1.71 -4.58
C VAL A 66 -4.48 -0.73 -3.77
N CYS A 67 -3.35 -1.17 -3.20
CA CYS A 67 -2.43 -0.29 -2.47
C CYS A 67 -1.89 0.83 -3.36
N VAL A 68 -1.48 0.52 -4.59
CA VAL A 68 -0.99 1.53 -5.55
C VAL A 68 -2.10 2.52 -5.91
N ILE A 69 -3.33 2.05 -6.15
CA ILE A 69 -4.48 2.91 -6.43
C ILE A 69 -4.75 3.87 -5.26
N LEU A 70 -4.59 3.43 -4.00
CA LEU A 70 -4.77 4.28 -2.82
C LEU A 70 -3.58 5.23 -2.57
N ILE A 71 -2.37 4.77 -2.87
CA ILE A 71 -1.14 5.57 -2.78
C ILE A 71 -1.18 6.72 -3.78
N TYR A 72 -1.70 6.48 -4.99
CA TYR A 72 -1.74 7.46 -6.07
C TYR A 72 -2.36 8.79 -5.61
N PRO A 73 -3.64 8.91 -5.19
CA PRO A 73 -4.21 10.17 -4.75
C PRO A 73 -3.55 10.73 -3.49
N LEU A 74 -3.01 9.86 -2.62
CA LEU A 74 -2.37 10.28 -1.36
C LEU A 74 -1.01 10.95 -1.59
N TYR A 75 -0.27 10.52 -2.61
CA TYR A 75 1.03 11.09 -2.99
C TYR A 75 0.89 12.15 -4.08
N PHE A 76 -0.06 12.03 -5.02
CA PHE A 76 -0.25 13.03 -6.08
C PHE A 76 -0.69 14.39 -5.54
N LYS A 77 -1.66 14.45 -4.62
CA LYS A 77 -2.12 15.73 -4.04
C LYS A 77 -0.98 16.57 -3.43
N PRO A 78 -0.15 16.03 -2.51
CA PRO A 78 0.98 16.78 -1.97
C PRO A 78 2.12 16.96 -2.99
N PHE A 79 2.23 16.10 -4.00
CA PHE A 79 3.23 16.24 -5.06
C PHE A 79 2.89 17.41 -5.99
N ILE A 80 1.64 17.53 -6.47
CA ILE A 80 1.19 18.67 -7.27
C ILE A 80 1.33 19.96 -6.48
N LYS A 81 0.93 19.98 -5.20
CA LYS A 81 1.11 21.17 -4.36
C LYS A 81 2.60 21.59 -4.24
N LYS A 82 3.51 20.62 -4.12
CA LYS A 82 4.96 20.91 -4.10
C LYS A 82 5.50 21.35 -5.47
N LEU A 83 4.93 20.87 -6.57
CA LEU A 83 5.27 21.30 -7.93
C LEU A 83 4.76 22.71 -8.22
N GLU A 84 3.59 23.09 -7.69
CA GLU A 84 3.07 24.45 -7.75
C GLU A 84 3.89 25.42 -6.89
N GLU A 85 4.36 25.00 -5.71
CA GLU A 85 5.22 25.81 -4.83
C GLU A 85 6.67 25.95 -5.35
N LYS A 86 7.15 25.00 -6.17
CA LYS A 86 8.44 25.05 -6.86
C LYS A 86 8.24 24.71 -8.33
N PRO A 87 7.76 25.66 -9.16
CA PRO A 87 7.77 25.46 -10.60
C PRO A 87 9.22 25.20 -11.01
N LEU A 88 9.51 24.06 -11.62
CA LEU A 88 10.83 23.69 -12.14
C LEU A 88 11.22 24.52 -13.38
N HIS A 89 10.88 25.81 -13.40
CA HIS A 89 11.07 26.71 -14.52
C HIS A 89 12.10 27.79 -14.18
N GLU A 90 13.29 27.39 -13.70
CA GLU A 90 14.41 28.33 -13.58
C GLU A 90 15.79 27.68 -13.70
N GLU A 91 15.97 26.81 -14.70
CA GLU A 91 17.29 26.31 -15.13
C GLU A 91 17.35 26.20 -16.68
N ALA A 92 16.94 27.24 -17.40
CA ALA A 92 17.13 27.27 -18.86
C ALA A 92 17.38 28.66 -19.45
N VAL A 93 18.00 29.61 -18.74
CA VAL A 93 18.79 30.69 -19.35
C VAL A 93 19.81 31.20 -18.32
N LYS A 94 21.07 30.74 -18.43
CA LYS A 94 22.21 31.65 -18.31
C LYS A 94 23.42 31.10 -19.06
#